data_AF-A0A965Y279-F1
#
_entry.id   AF-A0A965Y279-F1
#
_cell.length_a   1.000
_cell.length_b   1.000
_cell.length_c   1.000
_cell.angle_alpha   90.00
_cell.angle_beta   90.00
_cell.angle_gamma   90.00
#
_symmetry.space_group_name_H-M   'P 1'
#
loop_
_entity.id
_entity.type
_entity.pdbx_description
1 polymer ?
#
loop_
_entity_poly.entity_id
_entity_poly.type
_entity_poly.pdbx_seq_one_letter_code
_entity_poly.pdbx_strand_id
1 'polypeptide(L)'
;MNSLYAQWLELKRREDEAKHLRLLVEAEMSQGIPDDWEGSKSWEDGPYKIKASRKFNRKVDGNKVRDISAQFGLEEYTNVLFRWKPEIDAKAWKAADETVTKLFSDAITTTPGKVGFVVEEILDEEKKGVA
;
A
#
# COMPACT_ATOMS: atom_id res chain seq x y z
N MET A 1 27.11 -1.68 -24.38
CA MET A 1 26.52 -1.93 -23.05
C MET A 1 25.40 -0.92 -22.86
N ASN A 2 24.16 -1.36 -22.62
CA ASN A 2 23.07 -0.43 -22.26
C ASN A 2 23.31 0.10 -20.84
N SER A 3 23.06 1.40 -20.62
CA SER A 3 23.13 2.05 -19.30
C SER A 3 22.27 1.30 -18.26
N LEU A 4 22.64 1.34 -16.97
CA LEU A 4 21.82 0.81 -15.88
C LEU A 4 20.40 1.40 -15.90
N TYR A 5 20.27 2.66 -16.32
CA TYR A 5 18.98 3.35 -16.46
C TYR A 5 18.14 2.78 -17.60
N ALA A 6 18.75 2.52 -18.76
CA ALA A 6 18.07 1.88 -19.89
C ALA A 6 17.68 0.42 -19.58
N GLN A 7 18.52 -0.30 -18.85
CA GLN A 7 18.19 -1.65 -18.36
C GLN A 7 17.01 -1.60 -17.39
N TRP A 8 16.99 -0.63 -16.46
CA TRP A 8 15.89 -0.44 -15.52
C TRP A 8 14.56 -0.16 -16.25
N LEU A 9 14.55 0.74 -17.24
CA LEU A 9 13.36 1.08 -18.02
C LEU A 9 12.79 -0.13 -18.75
N GLU A 10 13.63 -0.93 -19.41
CA GLU A 10 13.18 -2.13 -20.12
C GLU A 10 12.66 -3.20 -19.15
N LEU A 11 13.32 -3.41 -18.00
CA LEU A 11 12.82 -4.32 -16.98
C LEU A 11 11.47 -3.86 -16.43
N LYS A 12 11.31 -2.55 -16.19
CA LYS A 12 10.06 -1.99 -15.69
C LYS A 12 8.92 -2.17 -16.69
N ARG A 13 9.18 -1.94 -17.98
CA ARG A 13 8.22 -2.18 -19.06
C ARG A 13 7.75 -3.64 -19.11
N ARG A 14 8.70 -4.59 -18.99
CA ARG A 14 8.37 -6.04 -18.96
C ARG A 14 7.57 -6.42 -17.72
N GLU A 15 7.90 -5.88 -16.55
CA GLU A 15 7.13 -6.10 -15.32
C GLU A 15 5.69 -5.62 -15.49
N ASP A 16 5.50 -4.43 -16.07
CA ASP A 16 4.18 -3.85 -16.26
C ASP A 16 3.34 -4.64 -17.27
N GLU A 17 3.95 -5.09 -18.37
CA GLU A 17 3.33 -5.96 -19.37
C GLU A 17 2.91 -7.31 -18.76
N ALA A 18 3.81 -8.00 -18.05
CA ALA A 18 3.52 -9.27 -17.40
C ALA A 18 2.44 -9.12 -16.31
N LYS A 19 2.48 -8.02 -15.54
CA LYS A 19 1.47 -7.71 -14.54
C LYS A 19 0.10 -7.51 -15.19
N HIS A 20 0.03 -6.77 -16.30
CA HIS A 20 -1.21 -6.52 -17.01
C HIS A 20 -1.83 -7.83 -17.54
N LEU A 21 -1.04 -8.68 -18.19
CA LEU A 21 -1.50 -9.99 -18.68
C LEU A 21 -1.99 -10.89 -17.54
N ARG A 22 -1.27 -10.94 -16.42
CA ARG A 22 -1.71 -11.70 -15.23
C ARG A 22 -3.05 -11.19 -14.70
N LEU A 23 -3.26 -9.87 -14.63
CA LEU A 23 -4.51 -9.29 -14.15
C LEU A 23 -5.70 -9.63 -15.05
N LEU A 24 -5.52 -9.70 -16.37
CA LEU A 24 -6.58 -10.12 -17.29
C LEU A 24 -6.98 -11.58 -17.04
N VAL A 25 -6.00 -12.48 -16.91
CA VAL A 25 -6.25 -13.89 -16.58
C VAL A 25 -6.92 -14.04 -15.21
N GLU A 26 -6.47 -13.30 -14.20
CA GLU A 26 -7.08 -13.33 -12.87
C GLU A 26 -8.52 -12.81 -12.87
N ALA A 27 -8.82 -11.80 -13.70
CA ALA A 27 -10.19 -11.32 -13.89
C ALA A 27 -11.09 -12.43 -14.47
N GLU A 28 -10.61 -13.16 -15.49
CA GLU A 28 -11.31 -14.31 -16.05
C GLU A 28 -11.48 -15.45 -15.02
N MET A 29 -10.43 -15.81 -14.29
CA MET A 29 -10.48 -16.84 -13.23
C MET A 29 -11.45 -16.49 -12.09
N SER A 30 -11.67 -15.19 -11.86
CA SER A 30 -12.59 -14.72 -10.82
C SER A 30 -14.05 -14.72 -11.26
N GLN A 31 -14.34 -14.92 -12.55
CA GLN A 31 -15.71 -15.01 -13.05
C GLN A 31 -16.44 -16.18 -12.38
N GLY A 32 -17.61 -15.91 -11.82
CA GLY A 32 -18.40 -16.90 -11.08
C GLY A 32 -18.04 -17.01 -9.59
N ILE A 33 -17.06 -16.26 -9.09
CA ILE A 33 -16.87 -16.07 -7.64
C ILE A 33 -17.78 -14.92 -7.18
N PRO A 34 -18.76 -15.17 -6.28
CA PRO A 34 -19.68 -14.13 -5.81
C PRO A 34 -18.95 -12.98 -5.10
N ASP A 35 -19.36 -11.72 -5.31
CA ASP A 35 -18.70 -10.54 -4.72
C ASP A 35 -18.87 -10.44 -3.19
N ASP A 36 -19.94 -11.04 -2.65
CA ASP A 36 -20.26 -11.09 -1.23
C ASP A 36 -19.56 -12.24 -0.47
N TRP A 37 -18.77 -13.07 -1.17
CA TRP A 37 -17.99 -14.12 -0.54
C TRP A 37 -16.74 -13.57 0.15
N GLU A 38 -16.58 -13.88 1.44
CA GLU A 38 -15.36 -13.67 2.24
C GLU A 38 -14.84 -15.03 2.75
N GLY A 39 -13.52 -15.26 2.67
CA GLY A 39 -12.91 -16.50 3.11
C GLY A 39 -11.89 -17.07 2.12
N SER A 40 -11.65 -18.37 2.18
CA SER A 40 -10.77 -19.08 1.25
C SER A 40 -11.36 -20.41 0.81
N LYS A 41 -11.21 -20.74 -0.48
CA LYS A 41 -11.60 -22.01 -1.07
C LYS A 41 -10.44 -22.57 -1.87
N SER A 42 -10.18 -23.86 -1.73
CA SER A 42 -9.15 -24.57 -2.49
C SER A 42 -9.78 -25.68 -3.30
N TRP A 43 -9.26 -25.93 -4.49
CA TRP A 43 -9.65 -27.03 -5.35
C TRP A 43 -8.48 -27.47 -6.23
N GLU A 44 -8.62 -28.64 -6.85
CA GLU A 44 -7.65 -29.18 -7.81
C GLU A 44 -8.30 -29.23 -9.18
N ASP A 45 -7.55 -28.84 -10.21
CA ASP A 45 -7.98 -28.90 -11.61
C ASP A 45 -6.78 -29.30 -12.47
N GLY A 46 -6.83 -30.51 -13.04
CA GLY A 46 -5.71 -31.13 -13.74
C GLY A 46 -4.45 -31.22 -12.85
N PRO A 47 -3.29 -30.70 -13.30
CA PRO A 47 -2.05 -30.72 -12.52
C PRO A 47 -1.95 -29.56 -11.50
N TYR A 48 -2.99 -28.74 -11.36
CA TYR A 48 -2.94 -27.53 -10.55
C TYR A 48 -3.70 -27.69 -9.25
N LYS A 49 -3.13 -27.12 -8.18
CA LYS A 49 -3.81 -26.87 -6.91
C LYS A 49 -4.07 -25.38 -6.78
N ILE A 50 -5.34 -25.00 -6.79
CA ILE A 50 -5.77 -23.61 -6.78
C ILE A 50 -6.29 -23.25 -5.39
N LYS A 51 -5.96 -22.05 -4.93
CA LYS A 51 -6.55 -21.45 -3.73
C LYS A 51 -7.01 -20.03 -4.05
N ALA A 52 -8.32 -19.81 -4.07
CA ALA A 52 -8.88 -18.47 -4.06
C ALA A 52 -9.10 -18.02 -2.61
N SER A 53 -8.91 -16.73 -2.36
CA SER A 53 -9.26 -16.13 -1.08
C SER A 53 -9.62 -14.66 -1.25
N ARG A 54 -10.64 -14.20 -0.52
CA ARG A 54 -11.01 -12.79 -0.43
C ARG A 54 -11.13 -12.38 1.04
N LYS A 55 -10.63 -11.19 1.36
CA LYS A 55 -10.86 -10.50 2.62
C LYS A 55 -11.61 -9.20 2.32
N PHE A 56 -12.52 -8.81 3.21
CA PHE A 56 -13.16 -7.51 3.12
C PHE A 56 -12.33 -6.46 3.84
N ASN A 57 -12.05 -5.38 3.13
CA ASN A 57 -11.43 -4.19 3.67
C ASN A 57 -12.49 -3.41 4.44
N ARG A 58 -12.30 -3.27 5.75
CA ARG A 58 -13.19 -2.51 6.64
C ARG A 58 -12.47 -1.21 7.03
N LYS A 59 -13.06 -0.07 6.72
CA LYS A 59 -12.61 1.24 7.23
C LYS A 59 -13.30 1.49 8.57
N VAL A 60 -12.53 1.89 9.58
CA VAL A 60 -13.04 2.20 10.91
C VAL A 60 -12.97 3.71 11.13
N ASP A 61 -14.08 4.29 11.57
CA ASP A 61 -14.12 5.67 12.05
C ASP A 61 -13.82 5.67 13.56
N GLY A 62 -12.60 6.08 13.92
CA GLY A 62 -12.15 6.06 15.31
C GLY A 62 -12.91 7.01 16.22
N ASN A 63 -13.41 8.15 15.70
CA ASN A 63 -14.20 9.09 16.49
C ASN A 63 -15.56 8.48 16.81
N LYS A 64 -16.23 7.94 15.79
CA LYS A 64 -17.51 7.27 15.99
C LYS A 64 -17.41 6.06 16.93
N VAL A 65 -16.32 5.31 16.89
CA VAL A 65 -16.05 4.22 17.84
C VAL A 65 -15.97 4.76 19.27
N ARG A 66 -15.26 5.86 19.50
CA ARG A 66 -15.15 6.49 20.82
C ARG A 66 -16.49 7.02 21.32
N ASP A 67 -17.26 7.69 20.46
CA ASP A 67 -18.58 8.21 20.80
C ASP A 67 -19.55 7.10 21.21
N ILE A 68 -19.60 6.01 20.42
CA ILE A 68 -20.40 4.82 20.75
C ILE A 68 -19.90 4.17 22.05
N SER A 69 -18.59 4.06 22.22
CA SER A 69 -18.02 3.48 23.44
C SER A 69 -18.45 4.24 24.69
N ALA A 70 -18.34 5.56 24.67
CA ALA A 70 -18.72 6.42 25.79
C ALA A 70 -20.23 6.43 26.03
N GLN A 71 -21.04 6.40 24.95
CA GLN A 71 -22.49 6.39 25.05
C GLN A 71 -23.04 5.12 25.73
N PHE A 72 -22.40 3.96 25.47
CA PHE A 72 -22.90 2.66 25.93
C PHE A 72 -22.02 1.99 27.00
N GLY A 73 -20.96 2.66 27.48
CA GLY A 73 -20.04 2.12 28.48
C GLY A 73 -19.26 0.90 27.99
N LEU A 74 -18.77 0.92 26.75
CA LEU A 74 -18.07 -0.20 26.09
C LEU A 74 -16.54 -0.04 26.06
N GLU A 75 -15.96 0.76 26.95
CA GLU A 75 -14.53 1.11 26.95
C GLU A 75 -13.62 -0.13 27.02
N GLU A 76 -14.01 -1.13 27.81
CA GLU A 76 -13.29 -2.40 27.92
C GLU A 76 -13.29 -3.17 26.59
N TYR A 77 -14.43 -3.21 25.89
CA TYR A 77 -14.54 -3.85 24.58
C TYR A 77 -13.82 -3.08 23.48
N THR A 78 -13.79 -1.75 23.55
CA THR A 78 -13.14 -0.91 22.54
C THR A 78 -11.65 -1.27 22.40
N ASN A 79 -10.95 -1.48 23.52
CA ASN A 79 -9.53 -1.83 23.49
C ASN A 79 -9.26 -3.30 23.12
N VAL A 80 -10.27 -4.17 23.20
CA VAL A 80 -10.19 -5.56 22.75
C VAL A 80 -10.46 -5.67 21.25
N LEU A 81 -11.48 -4.97 20.75
CA LEU A 81 -11.96 -5.07 19.37
C LEU A 81 -11.19 -4.18 18.40
N PHE A 82 -10.64 -3.06 18.87
CA PHE A 82 -9.93 -2.11 18.04
C PHE A 82 -8.46 -1.99 18.46
N ARG A 83 -7.57 -1.94 17.47
CA ARG A 83 -6.14 -1.71 17.69
C ARG A 83 -5.82 -0.24 17.51
N TRP A 84 -5.33 0.40 18.57
CA TRP A 84 -4.81 1.76 18.51
C TRP A 84 -3.33 1.73 18.13
N LYS A 85 -2.97 2.43 17.06
CA LYS A 85 -1.58 2.57 16.61
C LYS A 85 -1.21 4.04 16.60
N PRO A 86 -0.23 4.48 17.41
CA PRO A 86 0.35 5.81 17.24
C PRO A 86 1.13 5.86 15.92
N GLU A 87 0.92 6.92 15.16
CA GLU A 87 1.67 7.22 13.95
C GLU A 87 2.03 8.70 13.92
N ILE A 88 3.19 9.01 13.34
CA ILE A 88 3.66 10.39 13.24
C ILE A 88 2.93 11.05 12.06
N ASP A 89 2.19 12.12 12.32
CA ASP A 89 1.85 13.08 11.26
C ASP A 89 3.13 13.81 10.87
N ALA A 90 3.73 13.41 9.74
CA ALA A 90 5.01 13.94 9.30
C ALA A 90 4.98 15.45 8.99
N LYS A 91 3.82 16.00 8.61
CA LYS A 91 3.69 17.43 8.33
C LYS A 91 3.63 18.22 9.62
N ALA A 92 2.76 17.83 10.55
CA ALA A 92 2.65 18.48 11.85
C ALA A 92 3.95 18.35 12.65
N TRP A 93 4.58 17.17 12.63
CA TRP A 93 5.86 16.93 13.30
C TRP A 93 6.97 17.88 12.82
N LYS A 94 7.10 18.07 11.50
CA LYS A 94 8.11 18.97 10.93
C LYS A 94 7.85 20.45 11.21
N ALA A 95 6.59 20.83 11.43
CA ALA A 95 6.21 22.21 11.74
C ALA A 95 6.25 22.51 13.26
N ALA A 96 6.29 21.48 14.10
CA ALA A 96 6.35 21.62 15.54
C ALA A 96 7.73 22.08 16.02
N ASP A 97 7.75 22.71 17.19
CA ASP A 97 8.98 23.16 17.84
C ASP A 97 9.92 21.98 18.12
N GLU A 98 11.21 22.16 17.83
CA GLU A 98 12.23 21.13 18.03
C GLU A 98 12.36 20.70 19.51
N THR A 99 12.11 21.60 20.46
CA THR A 99 12.11 21.28 21.89
C THR A 99 11.01 20.28 22.25
N VAL A 100 9.88 20.30 21.54
CA VAL A 100 8.77 19.37 21.74
C VAL A 100 9.03 18.04 21.04
N THR A 101 9.43 18.06 19.77
CA THR A 101 9.67 16.82 19.01
C THR A 101 10.82 16.00 19.61
N LYS A 102 11.84 16.66 20.17
CA LYS A 102 12.96 16.01 20.86
C LYS A 102 12.52 15.18 22.08
N LEU A 103 11.49 15.60 22.81
CA LEU A 103 10.95 14.83 23.94
C LEU A 103 10.32 13.51 23.49
N PHE A 104 9.68 13.52 22.32
CA PHE A 104 9.05 12.32 21.75
C PHE A 104 10.03 11.44 20.97
N SER A 105 11.20 11.96 20.58
CA SER A 105 12.20 11.22 19.81
C SER A 105 12.66 9.92 20.48
N ASP A 106 12.75 9.88 21.82
CA ASP A 106 13.15 8.68 22.55
C ASP A 106 12.13 7.53 22.42
N ALA A 107 10.87 7.85 22.09
CA ALA A 107 9.82 6.87 21.81
C ALA A 107 9.80 6.40 20.34
N ILE A 108 10.68 6.93 19.48
CA ILE A 108 10.68 6.68 18.04
C ILE A 108 11.99 6.02 17.63
N THR A 109 11.89 4.80 17.11
CA THR A 109 13.02 4.15 16.44
C THR A 109 12.96 4.47 14.94
N THR A 110 14.01 5.10 14.41
CA THR A 110 14.13 5.39 12.96
C THR A 110 15.18 4.49 12.35
N THR A 111 14.83 3.82 11.25
CA THR A 111 15.76 3.01 10.45
C THR A 111 15.69 3.49 9.00
N PRO A 112 16.83 3.67 8.31
CA PRO A 112 16.79 4.08 6.90
C PRO A 112 16.06 3.04 6.05
N GLY A 113 15.11 3.53 5.24
CA GLY A 113 14.45 2.71 4.24
C GLY A 113 15.39 2.37 3.07
N LYS A 114 15.01 1.37 2.26
CA LYS A 114 15.71 1.06 1.02
C LYS A 114 15.62 2.24 0.04
N VAL A 115 16.70 2.51 -0.69
CA VAL A 115 16.69 3.50 -1.79
C VAL A 115 15.70 3.06 -2.87
N GLY A 116 14.78 3.95 -3.23
CA GLY A 116 13.87 3.79 -4.36
C GLY A 116 14.42 4.50 -5.60
N PHE A 117 14.14 3.96 -6.79
CA PHE A 117 14.51 4.56 -8.07
C PHE A 117 13.26 4.83 -8.89
N VAL A 118 13.22 6.01 -9.53
CA VAL A 118 12.30 6.36 -10.61
C VAL A 118 13.19 6.91 -11.72
N VAL A 119 13.16 6.29 -12.89
CA VAL A 119 13.95 6.69 -14.06
C VAL A 119 12.99 7.13 -15.15
N GLU A 120 13.24 8.30 -15.72
CA GLU A 120 12.46 8.89 -16.81
C GLU A 120 13.43 9.30 -17.94
N GLU A 121 13.00 9.15 -19.19
CA GLU A 121 13.75 9.65 -20.33
C GLU A 121 13.51 11.15 -20.46
N ILE A 122 14.59 11.95 -20.45
CA ILE A 122 14.50 13.36 -20.77
C ILE A 122 14.43 13.47 -22.29
N LEU A 123 13.27 13.87 -22.80
CA LEU A 123 13.14 14.26 -24.20
C LEU A 123 13.83 15.61 -24.37
N ASP A 124 14.96 15.65 -25.08
CA ASP A 124 15.52 16.91 -25.55
C ASP A 124 14.52 17.51 -26.55
N GLU A 125 13.79 18.54 -26.13
CA GLU A 125 13.22 19.48 -27.09
C GLU A 125 14.41 20.14 -27.80
N GLU A 126 14.69 19.71 -29.04
CA GLU A 126 15.68 20.33 -29.89
C GLU A 126 15.58 21.85 -29.80
N LYS A 127 16.70 22.48 -29.41
CA LYS A 127 17.28 23.67 -30.03
C LYS A 127 16.35 24.37 -31.04
N LYS A 128 15.24 24.96 -30.57
CA LYS A 128 14.46 25.93 -31.34
C LYS A 128 15.23 27.24 -31.33
N GLY A 129 16.12 27.38 -32.31
CA GLY A 129 16.80 28.64 -32.60
C GLY A 129 18.20 28.46 -33.16
N VAL A 130 18.31 27.95 -34.38
CA VAL A 130 19.40 28.34 -35.27
C VAL A 130 18.88 29.50 -36.13
N ALA A 131 19.37 30.71 -35.86
CA ALA A 131 19.73 31.75 -36.82
C ALA A 131 20.44 32.87 -36.07
#